data_AF-B0PHE7-F1
#
_entry.id   AF-B0PHE7-F1
#
_cell.length_a   1.000
_cell.length_b   1.000
_cell.length_c   1.000
_cell.angle_alpha   90.00
_cell.angle_beta   90.00
_cell.angle_gamma   90.00
#
_symmetry.space_group_name_H-M   'P 1'
#
loop_
_entity.id
_entity.type
_entity.pdbx_description
1 polymer ?
#
loop_
_entity_poly.entity_id
_entity_poly.type
_entity_poly.pdbx_seq_one_letter_code
_entity_poly.pdbx_strand_id
1 'polypeptide(L)'
;MKKMVSLLLAAVLAAGTLSACKKNDPEPAESSQPEPEQIYQDGDYPVSYTVPALDRTMDFITLSIKDGQIEISDYGCREDNSVPADSANEGSTSSDAALPSVPETASSEAASSEAAASGHEGATEYEMKALLQMDEIVDEFNAVGHDVEKMELIEGTDEHFYRFQRMVREALEAAKTGDTQEIKLGKYADGDYEAVMPEFNAAGWKEYIRLTVKDSQITDIEFNATKQDDSSVLITEDPEQNPQGQSDTPADYYPAIAQSFTEAGEDLNNLTAPTNGTAAFKAFSKLMKPLLASMISGGEKNIVAPMYVDGTYKAQMKEFDEYGWKDYIVLNIKNDQVTIEEYDAFSQADETKLKSQDSELASSMKEKSGTDPAAASKQLIDNFEKAGGDPYTMDSVAGATVSSNTFRLMVAQILATSAVEGDTENTLEIEPFPAEL
;
A
#
# COMPACT_ATOMS: atom_id res chain seq x y z
N MET A 1 3.35 -45.59 -16.25
CA MET A 1 2.96 -45.46 -17.67
C MET A 1 3.46 -44.10 -18.16
N LYS A 2 4.64 -44.04 -18.81
CA LYS A 2 4.86 -43.50 -20.18
C LYS A 2 3.85 -42.40 -20.56
N LYS A 3 4.28 -41.18 -20.86
CA LYS A 3 5.01 -40.84 -22.10
C LYS A 3 5.97 -39.65 -21.94
N MET A 4 7.23 -39.90 -22.31
CA MET A 4 8.16 -38.91 -22.86
C MET A 4 7.78 -38.62 -24.32
N VAL A 5 7.96 -37.38 -24.77
CA VAL A 5 8.28 -37.08 -26.18
C VAL A 5 9.41 -36.06 -26.20
N SER A 6 10.60 -36.58 -26.50
CA SER A 6 11.78 -35.86 -26.98
C SER A 6 11.68 -35.79 -28.50
N LEU A 7 11.97 -34.64 -29.12
CA LEU A 7 12.23 -34.58 -30.56
C LEU A 7 13.70 -34.23 -30.79
N LEU A 8 14.36 -35.15 -31.49
CA LEU A 8 15.77 -35.23 -31.79
C LEU A 8 16.13 -34.35 -33.00
N LEU A 9 17.26 -33.66 -32.85
CA LEU A 9 18.05 -33.00 -33.89
C LEU A 9 18.64 -34.07 -34.84
N ALA A 10 18.33 -34.02 -36.13
CA ALA A 10 18.92 -34.89 -37.13
C ALA A 10 19.72 -34.06 -38.15
N ALA A 11 21.04 -34.10 -38.01
CA ALA A 11 21.99 -33.64 -39.02
C ALA A 11 22.12 -34.69 -40.12
N VAL A 12 21.91 -34.30 -41.38
CA VAL A 12 22.27 -35.11 -42.55
C VAL A 12 23.20 -34.28 -43.43
N LEU A 13 24.49 -34.64 -43.39
CA LEU A 13 25.50 -34.30 -44.37
C LEU A 13 25.26 -35.14 -45.64
N ALA A 14 25.09 -34.48 -46.77
CA ALA A 14 25.26 -35.10 -48.09
C ALA A 14 26.09 -34.17 -48.98
N ALA A 15 27.27 -34.65 -49.36
CA ALA A 15 28.20 -33.98 -50.26
C ALA A 15 27.96 -34.42 -51.72
N GLY A 16 28.06 -33.47 -52.64
CA GLY A 16 28.52 -33.68 -54.02
C GLY A 16 27.45 -33.72 -55.12
N THR A 17 27.38 -32.69 -55.96
CA THR A 17 28.12 -32.64 -57.23
C THR A 17 27.91 -31.28 -57.92
N LEU A 18 28.95 -30.84 -58.63
CA LEU A 18 29.07 -29.57 -59.34
C LEU A 18 28.22 -29.55 -60.62
N SER A 19 27.55 -28.42 -60.89
CA SER A 19 27.43 -27.86 -62.24
C SER A 19 27.06 -26.38 -62.17
N ALA A 20 27.96 -25.56 -62.73
CA ALA A 20 27.84 -24.12 -62.84
C ALA A 20 26.82 -23.73 -63.91
N CYS A 21 25.87 -22.86 -63.57
CA CYS A 21 25.16 -21.98 -64.51
C CYS A 21 24.75 -20.70 -63.75
N LYS A 22 25.24 -19.55 -64.23
CA LYS A 22 24.87 -18.19 -63.81
C LYS A 22 23.35 -18.05 -63.68
N LYS A 23 22.87 -17.67 -62.50
CA LYS A 23 21.48 -17.23 -62.28
C LYS A 23 21.49 -16.14 -61.21
N ASN A 24 20.78 -15.04 -61.48
CA ASN A 24 20.61 -13.90 -60.59
C ASN A 24 20.17 -14.37 -59.20
N ASP A 25 20.89 -13.94 -58.17
CA ASP A 25 20.50 -14.19 -56.78
C ASP A 25 19.20 -13.42 -56.48
N PRO A 26 18.15 -14.08 -55.99
CA PRO A 26 17.04 -13.36 -55.36
C PRO A 26 17.53 -12.85 -54.00
N GLU A 27 17.28 -11.57 -53.76
CA GLU A 27 17.43 -10.91 -52.47
C GLU A 27 16.77 -11.76 -51.37
N PRO A 28 17.40 -11.92 -50.18
CA PRO A 28 16.80 -12.71 -49.12
C PRO A 28 15.49 -12.04 -48.72
N ALA A 29 14.39 -12.79 -48.78
CA ALA A 29 13.10 -12.32 -48.30
C ALA A 29 13.25 -11.84 -46.85
N GLU A 30 13.00 -10.55 -46.63
CA GLU A 30 12.88 -9.99 -45.29
C GLU A 30 11.85 -10.83 -44.53
N SER A 31 12.31 -11.38 -43.41
CA SER A 31 11.46 -11.95 -42.38
C SER A 31 10.59 -10.81 -41.85
N SER A 32 9.40 -10.65 -42.41
CA SER A 32 8.35 -9.79 -41.84
C SER A 32 7.93 -10.39 -40.49
N GLN A 33 8.58 -9.97 -39.42
CA GLN A 33 7.97 -10.04 -38.09
C GLN A 33 6.65 -9.27 -38.18
N PRO A 34 5.54 -9.79 -37.64
CA PRO A 34 4.31 -9.02 -37.57
C PRO A 34 4.62 -7.71 -36.84
N GLU A 35 4.28 -6.57 -37.46
CA GLU A 35 4.31 -5.29 -36.77
C GLU A 35 3.48 -5.40 -35.49
N PRO A 36 3.96 -4.88 -34.35
CA PRO A 36 3.17 -4.87 -33.13
C PRO A 36 1.83 -4.19 -33.43
N GLU A 37 0.72 -4.86 -33.10
CA GLU A 37 -0.62 -4.29 -33.30
C GLU A 37 -0.69 -2.95 -32.57
N GLN A 38 -0.91 -1.86 -33.32
CA GLN A 38 -1.05 -0.52 -32.75
C GLN A 38 -2.37 -0.46 -31.98
N ILE A 39 -2.28 -0.52 -30.64
CA ILE A 39 -3.43 -0.61 -29.73
C ILE A 39 -4.14 0.74 -29.59
N TYR A 40 -3.40 1.84 -29.72
CA TYR A 40 -3.87 3.21 -29.52
C TYR A 40 -3.71 4.03 -30.80
N GLN A 41 -4.74 4.81 -31.13
CA GLN A 41 -4.68 5.77 -32.22
C GLN A 41 -3.79 6.96 -31.83
N ASP A 42 -3.09 7.51 -32.81
CA ASP A 42 -2.30 8.73 -32.61
C ASP A 42 -3.22 9.93 -32.32
N GLY A 43 -2.85 10.78 -31.37
CA GLY A 43 -3.64 11.94 -30.97
C GLY A 43 -3.25 12.50 -29.61
N ASP A 44 -3.87 13.63 -29.26
CA ASP A 44 -3.80 14.23 -27.93
C ASP A 44 -5.13 13.97 -27.21
N TYR A 45 -5.05 13.43 -26.00
CA TYR A 45 -6.19 12.96 -25.22
C TYR A 45 -6.26 13.74 -23.90
N PRO A 46 -6.95 14.90 -23.87
CA PRO A 46 -7.05 15.72 -22.68
C PRO A 46 -8.10 15.20 -21.70
N VAL A 47 -7.75 15.18 -20.42
CA VAL A 47 -8.63 14.81 -19.31
C VAL A 47 -8.47 15.83 -18.19
N SER A 48 -9.59 16.27 -17.61
CA SER A 48 -9.57 17.24 -16.51
C SER A 48 -10.61 16.92 -15.44
N TYR A 49 -10.29 17.25 -14.19
CA TYR A 49 -11.25 17.22 -13.10
C TYR A 49 -12.06 18.52 -13.05
N THR A 50 -13.37 18.40 -12.82
CA THR A 50 -14.27 19.55 -12.64
C THR A 50 -14.59 19.84 -11.17
N VAL A 51 -13.94 19.10 -10.26
CA VAL A 51 -14.05 19.28 -8.82
C VAL A 51 -12.65 19.34 -8.21
N PRO A 52 -12.40 20.22 -7.23
CA PRO A 52 -11.09 20.31 -6.61
C PRO A 52 -10.76 19.04 -5.82
N ALA A 53 -9.47 18.77 -5.66
CA ALA A 53 -8.92 17.89 -4.63
C ALA A 53 -9.07 18.52 -3.24
N LEU A 54 -8.75 17.76 -2.19
CA LEU A 54 -8.81 18.22 -0.80
C LEU A 54 -7.95 19.47 -0.55
N ASP A 55 -6.90 19.64 -1.36
CA ASP A 55 -5.99 20.78 -1.32
C ASP A 55 -6.47 22.00 -2.14
N ARG A 56 -7.70 21.94 -2.67
CA ARG A 56 -8.37 22.97 -3.49
C ARG A 56 -7.88 23.06 -4.93
N THR A 57 -7.07 22.13 -5.42
CA THR A 57 -6.57 22.18 -6.81
C THR A 57 -7.36 21.26 -7.76
N MET A 58 -7.50 21.66 -9.03
CA MET A 58 -8.14 20.87 -10.08
C MET A 58 -7.10 20.34 -11.06
N ASP A 59 -6.96 19.02 -11.08
CA ASP A 59 -5.99 18.32 -11.91
C ASP A 59 -6.43 18.25 -13.37
N PHE A 60 -5.46 18.32 -14.27
CA PHE A 60 -5.64 18.07 -15.69
C PHE A 60 -4.39 17.41 -16.28
N ILE A 61 -4.58 16.59 -17.30
CA ILE A 61 -3.51 15.96 -18.07
C ILE A 61 -3.87 15.93 -19.55
N THR A 62 -2.87 16.00 -20.43
CA THR A 62 -2.99 15.64 -21.84
C THR A 62 -2.00 14.53 -22.14
N LEU A 63 -2.52 13.37 -22.51
CA LEU A 63 -1.71 12.25 -22.97
C LEU A 63 -1.58 12.32 -24.48
N SER A 64 -0.36 12.42 -24.99
CA SER A 64 -0.07 12.41 -26.42
C SER A 64 0.41 11.03 -26.84
N ILE A 65 -0.23 10.47 -27.88
CA ILE A 65 0.16 9.19 -28.46
C ILE A 65 0.60 9.40 -29.89
N LYS A 66 1.79 8.90 -30.21
CA LYS A 66 2.35 8.99 -31.56
C LYS A 66 3.18 7.77 -31.90
N ASP A 67 2.88 7.14 -33.03
CA ASP A 67 3.56 5.91 -33.47
C ASP A 67 3.59 4.84 -32.35
N GLY A 68 2.52 4.78 -31.55
CA GLY A 68 2.37 3.88 -30.40
C GLY A 68 3.17 4.25 -29.14
N GLN A 69 3.90 5.38 -29.13
CA GLN A 69 4.57 5.91 -27.94
C GLN A 69 3.62 6.79 -27.15
N ILE A 70 3.64 6.64 -25.83
CA ILE A 70 2.84 7.42 -24.88
C ILE A 70 3.74 8.49 -24.27
N GLU A 71 3.28 9.73 -24.26
CA GLU A 71 3.97 10.88 -23.66
C GLU A 71 2.95 11.74 -22.89
N ILE A 72 3.35 12.30 -21.75
CA ILE A 72 2.57 13.32 -21.05
C ILE A 72 3.00 14.68 -21.62
N SER A 73 2.13 15.29 -22.44
CA SER A 73 2.44 16.57 -23.08
C SER A 73 2.09 17.78 -22.22
N ASP A 74 1.14 17.61 -21.30
CA ASP A 74 0.75 18.61 -20.30
C ASP A 74 0.21 17.89 -19.07
N TYR A 75 0.67 18.24 -17.88
CA TYR A 75 0.14 17.75 -16.61
C TYR A 75 0.30 18.85 -15.57
N GLY A 76 -0.74 19.09 -14.80
CA GLY A 76 -0.69 20.06 -13.73
C GLY A 76 -2.04 20.24 -13.04
N CYS A 77 -2.11 21.29 -12.24
CA CYS A 77 -3.30 21.64 -11.48
C CYS A 77 -3.59 23.14 -11.51
N ARG A 78 -4.80 23.53 -11.13
CA ARG A 78 -5.19 24.93 -10.91
C ARG A 78 -5.99 25.10 -9.62
N GLU A 79 -5.67 26.10 -8.83
CA GLU A 79 -6.42 26.38 -7.60
C GLU A 79 -7.85 26.85 -7.90
N ASP A 80 -8.83 26.26 -7.20
CA ASP A 80 -10.20 26.76 -7.15
C ASP A 80 -10.32 27.93 -6.16
N ASN A 81 -10.29 29.14 -6.74
CA ASN A 81 -10.45 30.40 -6.01
C ASN A 81 -11.87 30.65 -5.48
N SER A 82 -12.84 29.78 -5.76
CA SER A 82 -14.20 29.87 -5.24
C SER A 82 -14.35 29.33 -3.81
N VAL A 83 -13.37 28.53 -3.35
CA VAL A 83 -13.33 27.91 -2.02
C VAL A 83 -12.50 28.79 -1.07
N PRO A 84 -12.98 29.19 0.13
CA PRO A 84 -12.17 29.99 1.08
C PRO A 84 -10.93 29.23 1.58
N ALA A 85 -9.81 29.94 1.76
CA ALA A 85 -8.52 29.35 2.18
C ALA A 85 -8.61 28.52 3.48
N ASP A 86 -9.43 28.94 4.46
CA ASP A 86 -9.60 28.24 5.74
C ASP A 86 -10.38 26.91 5.65
N SER A 87 -10.77 26.48 4.44
CA SER A 87 -11.47 25.20 4.21
C SER A 87 -10.61 24.14 3.49
N ALA A 88 -9.37 24.46 3.12
CA ALA A 88 -8.37 23.44 2.81
C ALA A 88 -8.03 22.71 4.10
N ASN A 89 -8.19 21.40 4.11
CA ASN A 89 -7.66 20.59 5.20
C ASN A 89 -6.13 20.64 5.07
N GLU A 90 -5.44 21.30 6.00
CA GLU A 90 -3.98 21.22 6.09
C GLU A 90 -3.62 19.77 6.46
N GLY A 91 -3.48 18.89 5.46
CA GLY A 91 -3.33 17.46 5.68
C GLY A 91 -2.48 16.79 4.63
N SER A 92 -1.17 16.94 4.75
CA SER A 92 -0.22 15.87 4.42
C SER A 92 1.02 16.07 5.28
N THR A 93 0.87 15.72 6.55
CA THR A 93 1.91 15.06 7.33
C THR A 93 1.25 13.78 7.81
N SER A 94 1.98 12.68 7.71
CA SER A 94 1.56 11.39 8.28
C SER A 94 1.08 11.60 9.73
N SER A 95 0.10 10.78 10.13
CA SER A 95 -0.59 10.81 11.40
C SER A 95 0.32 11.14 12.59
N ASP A 96 0.05 12.26 13.26
CA ASP A 96 0.54 12.44 14.63
C ASP A 96 -0.62 12.91 15.52
N ALA A 97 -0.86 12.13 16.56
CA ALA A 97 -1.95 12.32 17.48
C ALA A 97 -1.75 13.60 18.31
N ALA A 98 -2.84 14.34 18.52
CA ALA A 98 -2.86 15.56 19.30
C ALA A 98 -2.11 15.44 20.65
N LEU A 99 -1.12 16.31 20.86
CA LEU A 99 -0.51 16.57 22.17
C LEU A 99 -0.58 18.07 22.54
N PRO A 100 -0.67 18.39 23.85
CA PRO A 100 -1.03 19.74 24.30
C PRO A 100 0.14 20.72 24.21
N SER A 101 -0.22 21.96 23.91
CA SER A 101 0.60 23.17 23.85
C SER A 101 1.59 23.36 25.01
N VAL A 102 2.87 23.53 24.68
CA VAL A 102 3.95 24.07 25.54
C VAL A 102 4.77 25.07 24.71
N PRO A 103 5.21 26.24 25.26
CA PRO A 103 5.43 27.44 24.45
C PRO A 103 6.79 27.51 23.75
N GLU A 104 6.78 28.30 22.67
CA GLU A 104 7.87 28.73 21.81
C GLU A 104 9.23 28.91 22.50
N THR A 105 10.25 28.26 21.95
CA THR A 105 11.59 28.84 21.87
C THR A 105 12.16 28.63 20.48
N ALA A 106 12.45 29.75 19.81
CA ALA A 106 12.98 29.82 18.46
C ALA A 106 14.40 29.26 18.37
N SER A 107 14.67 28.44 17.36
CA SER A 107 15.98 28.39 16.70
C SER A 107 15.83 27.91 15.26
N SER A 108 16.33 28.75 14.37
CA SER A 108 16.34 28.64 12.91
C SER A 108 17.21 27.49 12.41
N GLU A 109 16.73 26.75 11.41
CA GLU A 109 17.55 26.26 10.30
C GLU A 109 16.65 26.02 9.08
N ALA A 110 16.45 27.07 8.30
CA ALA A 110 15.90 26.99 6.94
C ALA A 110 17.04 26.58 6.00
N ALA A 111 17.03 25.35 5.52
CA ALA A 111 17.85 24.93 4.41
C ALA A 111 17.19 23.74 3.68
N SER A 112 16.70 24.02 2.46
CA SER A 112 16.40 23.11 1.35
C SER A 112 14.94 23.11 0.81
N SER A 113 14.43 24.28 0.39
CA SER A 113 13.27 24.33 -0.53
C SER A 113 13.50 25.19 -1.78
N GLU A 114 14.63 25.90 -1.90
CA GLU A 114 14.86 26.84 -3.01
C GLU A 114 15.30 26.18 -4.34
N ALA A 115 15.38 24.85 -4.44
CA ALA A 115 15.89 24.18 -5.64
C ALA A 115 14.82 23.71 -6.65
N ALA A 116 13.53 23.67 -6.29
CA ALA A 116 12.44 23.21 -7.20
C ALA A 116 11.65 24.35 -7.88
N ALA A 117 11.88 25.60 -7.48
CA ALA A 117 11.02 26.74 -7.85
C ALA A 117 11.18 27.28 -9.30
N SER A 118 11.92 26.62 -10.18
CA SER A 118 12.26 27.19 -11.51
C SER A 118 11.29 26.86 -12.65
N GLY A 119 10.31 25.98 -12.44
CA GLY A 119 9.34 25.56 -13.48
C GLY A 119 7.96 26.20 -13.41
N HIS A 120 7.60 26.83 -12.28
CA HIS A 120 6.21 27.15 -11.94
C HIS A 120 6.00 28.64 -11.62
N GLU A 121 6.56 29.55 -12.43
CA GLU A 121 6.38 30.99 -12.25
C GLU A 121 4.89 31.36 -12.28
N GLY A 122 4.38 31.92 -11.17
CA GLY A 122 2.99 32.37 -11.03
C GLY A 122 2.04 31.38 -10.36
N ALA A 123 2.51 30.20 -9.95
CA ALA A 123 1.72 29.25 -9.17
C ALA A 123 1.42 29.77 -7.75
N THR A 124 0.25 29.42 -7.21
CA THR A 124 -0.08 29.64 -5.80
C THR A 124 0.64 28.64 -4.89
N GLU A 125 0.58 28.83 -3.56
CA GLU A 125 1.19 27.89 -2.61
C GLU A 125 0.57 26.49 -2.69
N TYR A 126 -0.75 26.43 -2.86
CA TYR A 126 -1.49 25.18 -3.07
C TYR A 126 -1.06 24.48 -4.37
N GLU A 127 -1.00 25.23 -5.48
CA GLU A 127 -0.54 24.69 -6.76
C GLU A 127 0.91 24.20 -6.66
N MET A 128 1.80 24.95 -6.02
CA MET A 128 3.20 24.57 -5.88
C MET A 128 3.38 23.26 -5.10
N LYS A 129 2.60 23.08 -4.02
CA LYS A 129 2.62 21.83 -3.24
C LYS A 129 2.12 20.64 -4.07
N ALA A 130 1.00 20.80 -4.76
CA ALA A 130 0.45 19.77 -5.63
C ALA A 130 1.42 19.42 -6.77
N LEU A 131 2.03 20.42 -7.41
CA LEU A 131 2.97 20.22 -8.51
C LEU A 131 4.22 19.41 -8.10
N LEU A 132 4.71 19.56 -6.87
CA LEU A 132 5.80 18.71 -6.35
C LEU A 132 5.39 17.24 -6.26
N GLN A 133 4.15 16.97 -5.81
CA GLN A 133 3.61 15.60 -5.77
C GLN A 133 3.41 15.05 -7.19
N MET A 134 2.96 15.90 -8.11
CA MET A 134 2.77 15.55 -9.52
C MET A 134 4.09 15.18 -10.22
N ASP A 135 5.19 15.87 -9.91
CA ASP A 135 6.52 15.54 -10.43
C ASP A 135 6.94 14.12 -9.99
N GLU A 136 6.74 13.77 -8.71
CA GLU A 136 7.02 12.42 -8.19
C GLU A 136 6.15 11.34 -8.87
N ILE A 137 4.87 11.64 -9.09
CA ILE A 137 3.94 10.73 -9.79
C ILE A 137 4.40 10.46 -11.24
N VAL A 138 4.87 11.49 -11.95
CA VAL A 138 5.39 11.36 -13.31
C VAL A 138 6.67 10.52 -13.33
N ASP A 139 7.58 10.73 -12.38
CA ASP A 139 8.79 9.93 -12.25
C ASP A 139 8.48 8.44 -12.04
N GLU A 140 7.51 8.12 -11.19
CA GLU A 140 7.02 6.74 -11.00
C GLU A 140 6.40 6.17 -12.27
N PHE A 141 5.51 6.92 -12.94
CA PHE A 141 4.88 6.48 -14.19
C PHE A 141 5.92 6.16 -15.28
N ASN A 142 6.95 7.00 -15.39
CA ASN A 142 8.08 6.78 -16.28
C ASN A 142 8.89 5.54 -15.88
N ALA A 143 9.15 5.37 -14.58
CA ALA A 143 9.93 4.24 -14.04
C ALA A 143 9.25 2.89 -14.31
N VAL A 144 7.93 2.82 -14.28
CA VAL A 144 7.15 1.61 -14.59
C VAL A 144 6.87 1.42 -16.09
N GLY A 145 7.45 2.27 -16.95
CA GLY A 145 7.35 2.15 -18.40
C GLY A 145 6.00 2.58 -18.96
N HIS A 146 5.38 3.59 -18.35
CA HIS A 146 4.06 4.14 -18.73
C HIS A 146 2.91 3.14 -18.56
N ASP A 147 3.09 2.13 -17.70
CA ASP A 147 2.05 1.17 -17.34
C ASP A 147 1.40 1.60 -16.02
N VAL A 148 0.27 2.28 -16.11
CA VAL A 148 -0.45 2.84 -14.96
C VAL A 148 -0.84 1.78 -13.92
N GLU A 149 -1.03 0.52 -14.35
CA GLU A 149 -1.39 -0.59 -13.46
C GLU A 149 -0.20 -1.15 -12.68
N LYS A 150 1.03 -0.71 -13.00
CA LYS A 150 2.24 -1.08 -12.27
C LYS A 150 2.72 -0.03 -11.27
N MET A 151 2.12 1.16 -11.27
CA MET A 151 2.52 2.22 -10.36
C MET A 151 2.25 1.84 -8.91
N GLU A 152 3.19 2.12 -8.02
CA GLU A 152 2.98 2.05 -6.58
C GLU A 152 2.67 3.42 -6.00
N LEU A 153 1.76 3.48 -5.01
CA LEU A 153 1.47 4.72 -4.30
C LEU A 153 2.76 5.31 -3.69
N ILE A 154 2.96 6.60 -3.91
CA ILE A 154 4.04 7.39 -3.32
C ILE A 154 3.50 8.07 -2.07
N GLU A 155 4.22 7.94 -0.95
CA GLU A 155 3.79 8.49 0.34
C GLU A 155 3.51 10.00 0.24
N GLY A 156 2.32 10.41 0.67
CA GLY A 156 1.94 11.81 0.70
C GLY A 156 1.37 12.37 -0.60
N THR A 157 1.25 11.55 -1.66
CA THR A 157 0.68 11.94 -2.98
C THR A 157 -0.74 11.42 -3.22
N ASP A 158 -1.32 10.72 -2.24
CA ASP A 158 -2.52 9.88 -2.32
C ASP A 158 -3.58 10.34 -3.33
N GLU A 159 -4.24 11.48 -3.10
CA GLU A 159 -5.34 11.90 -3.97
C GLU A 159 -4.89 12.19 -5.41
N HIS A 160 -3.80 12.94 -5.60
CA HIS A 160 -3.26 13.24 -6.93
C HIS A 160 -2.77 11.98 -7.65
N PHE A 161 -2.20 11.02 -6.94
CA PHE A 161 -1.79 9.74 -7.50
C PHE A 161 -2.99 8.97 -8.05
N TYR A 162 -4.06 8.84 -7.26
CA TYR A 162 -5.29 8.16 -7.72
C TYR A 162 -5.96 8.93 -8.87
N ARG A 163 -5.99 10.26 -8.81
CA ARG A 163 -6.52 11.11 -9.89
C ARG A 163 -5.73 10.93 -11.18
N PHE A 164 -4.40 10.92 -11.10
CA PHE A 164 -3.52 10.63 -12.23
C PHE A 164 -3.84 9.28 -12.86
N GLN A 165 -3.94 8.22 -12.04
CA GLN A 165 -4.29 6.89 -12.54
C GLN A 165 -5.60 6.89 -13.33
N ARG A 166 -6.65 7.55 -12.79
CA ARG A 166 -7.93 7.66 -13.50
C ARG A 166 -7.79 8.42 -14.81
N MET A 167 -7.12 9.56 -14.81
CA MET A 167 -6.98 10.35 -16.02
C MET A 167 -6.20 9.61 -17.12
N VAL A 168 -5.12 8.89 -16.77
CA VAL A 168 -4.38 8.06 -17.73
C VAL A 168 -5.25 6.93 -18.26
N ARG A 169 -6.01 6.22 -17.41
CA ARG A 169 -6.94 5.16 -17.85
C ARG A 169 -7.98 5.68 -18.84
N GLU A 170 -8.59 6.82 -18.54
CA GLU A 170 -9.63 7.44 -19.39
C GLU A 170 -9.04 7.94 -20.72
N ALA A 171 -7.86 8.56 -20.69
CA ALA A 171 -7.14 8.97 -21.90
C ALA A 171 -6.79 7.77 -22.79
N LEU A 172 -6.27 6.68 -22.20
CA LEU A 172 -5.93 5.47 -22.93
C LEU A 172 -7.17 4.75 -23.49
N GLU A 173 -8.30 4.77 -22.78
CA GLU A 173 -9.56 4.23 -23.29
C GLU A 173 -10.06 5.03 -24.49
N ALA A 174 -10.02 6.36 -24.42
CA ALA A 174 -10.36 7.24 -25.53
C ALA A 174 -9.45 6.97 -26.75
N ALA A 175 -8.16 6.77 -26.50
CA ALA A 175 -7.17 6.48 -27.53
C ALA A 175 -7.39 5.16 -28.28
N LYS A 176 -8.05 4.17 -27.68
CA LYS A 176 -8.46 2.95 -28.42
C LYS A 176 -9.39 3.27 -29.58
N THR A 177 -10.17 4.35 -29.45
CA THR A 177 -11.15 4.78 -30.47
C THR A 177 -10.72 6.04 -31.25
N GLY A 178 -9.67 6.72 -30.80
CA GLY A 178 -9.23 8.00 -31.37
C GLY A 178 -10.13 9.17 -31.03
N ASP A 179 -10.90 9.09 -29.94
CA ASP A 179 -11.73 10.20 -29.47
C ASP A 179 -10.86 11.21 -28.71
N THR A 180 -10.57 12.34 -29.34
CA THR A 180 -9.74 13.40 -28.77
C THR A 180 -10.57 14.46 -28.05
N GLN A 181 -11.86 14.21 -27.78
CA GLN A 181 -12.68 15.12 -27.00
C GLN A 181 -12.20 15.15 -25.54
N GLU A 182 -12.15 16.35 -24.94
CA GLU A 182 -11.83 16.49 -23.52
C GLU A 182 -12.81 15.71 -22.64
N ILE A 183 -12.26 14.82 -21.81
CA ILE A 183 -12.99 14.07 -20.81
C ILE A 183 -13.00 14.87 -19.50
N LYS A 184 -14.19 15.04 -18.93
CA LYS A 184 -14.40 15.78 -17.68
C LYS A 184 -14.81 14.83 -16.58
N LEU A 185 -13.97 14.74 -15.54
CA LEU A 185 -14.15 13.84 -14.42
C LEU A 185 -14.73 14.56 -13.21
N GLY A 186 -15.71 13.93 -12.57
CA GLY A 186 -16.15 14.29 -11.23
C GLY A 186 -15.35 13.55 -10.15
N LYS A 187 -15.74 13.72 -8.89
CA LYS A 187 -15.01 13.23 -7.71
C LYS A 187 -14.70 11.73 -7.77
N TYR A 188 -15.72 10.92 -7.99
CA TYR A 188 -15.60 9.47 -8.02
C TYR A 188 -16.01 8.88 -9.39
N ALA A 189 -15.49 7.70 -9.69
CA ALA A 189 -15.94 6.88 -10.80
C ALA A 189 -17.22 6.13 -10.42
N ASP A 190 -18.19 6.12 -11.32
CA ASP A 190 -19.50 5.50 -11.07
C ASP A 190 -19.41 3.97 -10.97
N GLY A 191 -20.22 3.40 -10.09
CA GLY A 191 -20.29 1.96 -9.90
C GLY A 191 -20.79 1.54 -8.52
N ASP A 192 -21.02 0.23 -8.41
CA ASP A 192 -21.27 -0.44 -7.14
C ASP A 192 -19.92 -0.98 -6.65
N TYR A 193 -19.54 -0.61 -5.42
CA TYR A 193 -18.28 -1.01 -4.80
C TYR A 193 -18.54 -1.82 -3.52
N GLU A 194 -17.66 -2.78 -3.24
CA GLU A 194 -17.63 -3.57 -2.02
C GLU A 194 -16.20 -3.63 -1.48
N ALA A 195 -16.03 -3.46 -0.17
CA ALA A 195 -14.82 -3.87 0.53
C ALA A 195 -15.16 -4.81 1.68
N VAL A 196 -14.34 -5.85 1.87
CA VAL A 196 -14.50 -6.83 2.94
C VAL A 196 -13.22 -6.94 3.76
N MET A 197 -13.35 -7.21 5.06
CA MET A 197 -12.19 -7.57 5.87
C MET A 197 -11.59 -8.90 5.36
N PRO A 198 -10.26 -9.07 5.44
CA PRO A 198 -9.60 -10.27 4.92
C PRO A 198 -9.96 -11.52 5.73
N GLU A 199 -10.19 -11.38 7.04
CA GLU A 199 -10.45 -12.48 7.96
C GLU A 199 -11.65 -12.19 8.87
N PHE A 200 -12.23 -13.26 9.42
CA PHE A 200 -13.18 -13.13 10.51
C PHE A 200 -12.46 -12.68 11.79
N ASN A 201 -13.07 -11.77 12.54
CA ASN A 201 -12.60 -11.40 13.86
C ASN A 201 -12.78 -12.55 14.86
N ALA A 202 -12.20 -12.43 16.06
CA ALA A 202 -12.25 -13.49 17.08
C ALA A 202 -13.68 -13.88 17.53
N ALA A 203 -14.68 -13.02 17.28
CA ALA A 203 -16.09 -13.29 17.56
C ALA A 203 -16.81 -13.95 16.37
N GLY A 204 -16.11 -14.28 15.28
CA GLY A 204 -16.66 -14.94 14.11
C GLY A 204 -17.43 -14.02 13.17
N TRP A 205 -17.16 -12.72 13.19
CA TRP A 205 -17.78 -11.73 12.29
C TRP A 205 -16.77 -11.19 11.29
N LYS A 206 -17.23 -10.92 10.07
CA LYS A 206 -16.42 -10.30 9.01
C LYS A 206 -17.12 -9.09 8.44
N GLU A 207 -16.56 -7.92 8.73
CA GLU A 207 -17.08 -6.61 8.35
C GLU A 207 -16.94 -6.36 6.84
N TYR A 208 -17.88 -5.61 6.28
CA TYR A 208 -17.88 -5.14 4.90
C TYR A 208 -18.51 -3.76 4.77
N ILE A 209 -18.12 -3.04 3.71
CA ILE A 209 -18.80 -1.86 3.21
C ILE A 209 -19.27 -2.14 1.80
N ARG A 210 -20.53 -1.83 1.50
CA ARG A 210 -21.06 -1.74 0.13
C ARG A 210 -21.50 -0.31 -0.13
N LEU A 211 -21.18 0.25 -1.29
CA LEU A 211 -21.60 1.60 -1.64
C LEU A 211 -21.91 1.73 -3.13
N THR A 212 -22.72 2.72 -3.47
CA THR A 212 -23.10 3.02 -4.86
C THR A 212 -22.71 4.44 -5.22
N VAL A 213 -21.87 4.60 -6.24
CA VAL A 213 -21.53 5.89 -6.84
C VAL A 213 -22.33 6.11 -8.13
N LYS A 214 -23.03 7.24 -8.21
CA LYS A 214 -23.74 7.71 -9.42
C LYS A 214 -23.52 9.18 -9.60
N ASP A 215 -23.31 9.61 -10.84
CA ASP A 215 -23.05 11.02 -11.17
C ASP A 215 -21.90 11.58 -10.30
N SER A 216 -20.87 10.75 -10.10
CA SER A 216 -19.68 11.03 -9.29
C SER A 216 -19.93 11.30 -7.79
N GLN A 217 -21.10 10.89 -7.26
CA GLN A 217 -21.48 11.06 -5.85
C GLN A 217 -21.86 9.72 -5.22
N ILE A 218 -21.55 9.54 -3.94
CA ILE A 218 -22.03 8.38 -3.17
C ILE A 218 -23.54 8.58 -2.93
N THR A 219 -24.33 7.63 -3.39
CA THR A 219 -25.80 7.65 -3.31
C THR A 219 -26.37 6.67 -2.29
N ASP A 220 -25.60 5.65 -1.95
CA ASP A 220 -25.95 4.64 -0.96
C ASP A 220 -24.67 4.09 -0.31
N ILE A 221 -24.73 3.80 0.99
CA ILE A 221 -23.65 3.19 1.75
C ILE A 221 -24.25 2.26 2.82
N GLU A 222 -23.79 1.02 2.82
CA GLU A 222 -24.10 -0.01 3.80
C GLU A 222 -22.79 -0.42 4.49
N PHE A 223 -22.77 -0.37 5.82
CA PHE A 223 -21.71 -0.92 6.64
C PHE A 223 -22.29 -2.01 7.56
N ASN A 224 -21.78 -3.23 7.48
CA ASN A 224 -22.29 -4.37 8.26
C ASN A 224 -21.22 -5.44 8.46
N ALA A 225 -21.58 -6.56 9.09
CA ALA A 225 -20.72 -7.74 9.20
C ALA A 225 -21.51 -9.03 9.03
N THR A 226 -20.89 -10.03 8.41
CA THR A 226 -21.45 -11.37 8.20
C THR A 226 -20.88 -12.40 9.17
N LYS A 227 -21.66 -13.40 9.57
CA LYS A 227 -21.24 -14.46 10.51
C LYS A 227 -20.48 -15.58 9.79
N GLN A 228 -19.44 -16.11 10.43
CA GLN A 228 -18.55 -17.15 9.86
C GLN A 228 -19.28 -18.41 9.43
N ASP A 229 -20.22 -18.87 10.25
CA ASP A 229 -20.93 -20.13 9.99
C ASP A 229 -22.21 -19.94 9.13
N ASP A 230 -22.65 -18.69 8.95
CA ASP A 230 -23.82 -18.34 8.14
C ASP A 230 -23.74 -16.89 7.66
N SER A 231 -23.29 -16.70 6.42
CA SER A 231 -23.11 -15.37 5.83
C SER A 231 -24.43 -14.63 5.55
N SER A 232 -25.59 -15.26 5.73
CA SER A 232 -26.90 -14.60 5.66
C SER A 232 -27.27 -13.88 6.96
N VAL A 233 -26.57 -14.18 8.06
CA VAL A 233 -26.76 -13.49 9.34
C VAL A 233 -25.91 -12.23 9.37
N LEU A 234 -26.57 -11.10 9.58
CA LEU A 234 -25.96 -9.78 9.71
C LEU A 234 -25.82 -9.39 11.18
N ILE A 235 -24.69 -8.78 11.55
CA ILE A 235 -24.44 -8.39 12.95
C ILE A 235 -25.47 -7.37 13.46
N THR A 236 -26.02 -6.53 12.59
CA THR A 236 -27.08 -5.57 12.91
C THR A 236 -28.46 -6.21 13.09
N GLU A 237 -28.64 -7.46 12.67
CA GLU A 237 -29.91 -8.20 12.75
C GLU A 237 -29.84 -9.36 13.75
N ASP A 238 -28.65 -9.76 14.22
CA ASP A 238 -28.47 -10.85 15.16
C ASP A 238 -29.05 -10.48 16.55
N PRO A 239 -30.09 -11.17 17.06
CA PRO A 239 -30.68 -10.87 18.37
C PRO A 239 -29.72 -11.08 19.54
N GLU A 240 -28.68 -11.90 19.38
CA GLU A 240 -27.65 -12.08 20.42
C GLU A 240 -26.78 -10.83 20.56
N GLN A 241 -26.54 -10.15 19.45
CA GLN A 241 -25.76 -8.92 19.40
C GLN A 241 -26.62 -7.68 19.67
N ASN A 242 -27.93 -7.77 19.41
CA ASN A 242 -28.90 -6.69 19.57
C ASN A 242 -30.06 -7.10 20.50
N PRO A 243 -29.83 -7.29 21.82
CA PRO A 243 -30.88 -7.70 22.74
C PRO A 243 -31.99 -6.65 22.85
N GLN A 244 -33.24 -7.10 22.87
CA GLN A 244 -34.40 -6.20 22.92
C GLN A 244 -34.34 -5.24 24.13
N GLY A 245 -34.46 -3.94 23.85
CA GLY A 245 -34.47 -2.89 24.87
C GLY A 245 -33.09 -2.40 25.30
N GLN A 246 -32.02 -2.88 24.68
CA GLN A 246 -30.69 -2.27 24.77
C GLN A 246 -30.51 -1.21 23.68
N SER A 247 -29.70 -0.20 23.97
CA SER A 247 -29.24 0.82 23.03
C SER A 247 -27.72 0.70 22.87
N ASP A 248 -27.18 1.41 21.89
CA ASP A 248 -25.75 1.41 21.56
C ASP A 248 -25.24 -0.01 21.19
N THR A 249 -26.10 -0.76 20.50
CA THR A 249 -25.86 -2.10 19.95
C THR A 249 -25.34 -2.00 18.50
N PRO A 250 -24.84 -3.08 17.87
CA PRO A 250 -24.45 -3.05 16.46
C PRO A 250 -25.53 -2.47 15.53
N ALA A 251 -26.81 -2.77 15.76
CA ALA A 251 -27.94 -2.22 15.01
C ALA A 251 -28.01 -0.69 15.07
N ASP A 252 -27.48 -0.08 16.13
CA ASP A 252 -27.43 1.37 16.30
C ASP A 252 -26.13 1.95 15.72
N TYR A 253 -24.97 1.40 16.11
CA TYR A 253 -23.69 2.06 15.80
C TYR A 253 -23.13 1.76 14.40
N TYR A 254 -23.43 0.62 13.77
CA TYR A 254 -22.97 0.37 12.39
C TYR A 254 -23.58 1.38 11.39
N PRO A 255 -24.92 1.58 11.36
CA PRO A 255 -25.52 2.61 10.51
C PRO A 255 -25.07 4.03 10.89
N ALA A 256 -24.89 4.33 12.18
CA ALA A 256 -24.44 5.64 12.64
C ALA A 256 -23.02 5.98 12.17
N ILE A 257 -22.12 4.99 12.13
CA ILE A 257 -20.76 5.17 11.60
C ILE A 257 -20.82 5.52 10.10
N ALA A 258 -21.57 4.76 9.29
CA ALA A 258 -21.73 5.06 7.86
C ALA A 258 -22.38 6.43 7.62
N GLN A 259 -23.39 6.80 8.41
CA GLN A 259 -24.02 8.12 8.35
C GLN A 259 -23.02 9.23 8.71
N SER A 260 -22.20 9.03 9.75
CA SER A 260 -21.20 10.03 10.17
C SER A 260 -20.19 10.35 9.07
N PHE A 261 -19.86 9.37 8.23
CA PHE A 261 -19.00 9.57 7.06
C PHE A 261 -19.61 10.49 6.02
N THR A 262 -20.88 10.29 5.71
CA THR A 262 -21.62 11.20 4.82
C THR A 262 -21.74 12.60 5.42
N GLU A 263 -22.01 12.71 6.73
CA GLU A 263 -22.12 13.99 7.43
C GLU A 263 -20.79 14.75 7.54
N ALA A 264 -19.68 14.02 7.60
CA ALA A 264 -18.32 14.56 7.60
C ALA A 264 -17.83 14.98 6.21
N GLY A 265 -18.68 14.97 5.18
CA GLY A 265 -18.29 15.32 3.82
C GLY A 265 -17.36 14.29 3.18
N GLU A 266 -17.46 13.02 3.62
CA GLU A 266 -16.64 11.89 3.16
C GLU A 266 -15.15 12.03 3.55
N ASP A 267 -14.85 12.83 4.58
CA ASP A 267 -13.51 12.95 5.14
C ASP A 267 -13.34 11.98 6.32
N LEU A 268 -12.49 10.96 6.13
CA LEU A 268 -12.18 9.96 7.14
C LEU A 268 -11.53 10.53 8.40
N ASN A 269 -10.88 11.69 8.31
CA ASN A 269 -10.21 12.33 9.46
C ASN A 269 -11.20 13.07 10.37
N ASN A 270 -12.41 13.34 9.89
CA ASN A 270 -13.43 14.09 10.61
C ASN A 270 -14.52 13.20 11.23
N LEU A 271 -14.31 11.87 11.24
CA LEU A 271 -15.27 10.95 11.85
C LEU A 271 -15.16 10.94 13.37
N THR A 272 -16.31 10.81 14.03
CA THR A 272 -16.37 10.64 15.50
C THR A 272 -16.71 9.20 15.84
N ALA A 273 -15.86 8.54 16.61
CA ALA A 273 -16.12 7.18 17.07
C ALA A 273 -17.32 7.14 18.04
N PRO A 274 -18.25 6.18 17.89
CA PRO A 274 -19.34 5.99 18.84
C PRO A 274 -18.80 5.47 20.18
N THR A 275 -19.53 5.76 21.28
CA THR A 275 -19.17 5.33 22.65
C THR A 275 -18.96 3.82 22.74
N ASN A 276 -19.87 3.06 22.12
CA ASN A 276 -19.73 1.62 21.89
C ASN A 276 -19.53 1.40 20.39
N GLY A 277 -18.67 0.47 20.00
CA GLY A 277 -18.40 0.18 18.59
C GLY A 277 -17.05 0.71 18.07
N THR A 278 -16.09 1.02 18.95
CA THR A 278 -14.73 1.40 18.55
C THR A 278 -14.09 0.41 17.56
N ALA A 279 -14.30 -0.90 17.76
CA ALA A 279 -13.82 -1.93 16.82
C ALA A 279 -14.47 -1.81 15.44
N ALA A 280 -15.79 -1.59 15.37
CA ALA A 280 -16.51 -1.38 14.12
C ALA A 280 -16.10 -0.07 13.45
N PHE A 281 -15.85 0.99 14.21
CA PHE A 281 -15.33 2.25 13.69
C PHE A 281 -13.96 2.08 13.03
N LYS A 282 -13.03 1.39 13.71
CA LYS A 282 -11.71 1.05 13.14
C LYS A 282 -11.86 0.21 11.86
N ALA A 283 -12.74 -0.79 11.86
CA ALA A 283 -13.02 -1.61 10.68
C ALA A 283 -13.59 -0.77 9.53
N PHE A 284 -14.52 0.15 9.80
CA PHE A 284 -15.06 1.07 8.81
C PHE A 284 -13.97 1.91 8.16
N SER A 285 -13.13 2.58 8.95
CA SER A 285 -12.02 3.39 8.42
C SER A 285 -11.06 2.56 7.56
N LYS A 286 -10.75 1.34 8.01
CA LYS A 286 -9.87 0.40 7.31
C LYS A 286 -10.44 -0.07 5.97
N LEU A 287 -11.76 -0.31 5.90
CA LEU A 287 -12.45 -0.71 4.67
C LEU A 287 -12.66 0.48 3.72
N MET A 288 -12.96 1.66 4.28
CA MET A 288 -13.27 2.85 3.48
C MET A 288 -12.04 3.46 2.82
N LYS A 289 -10.85 3.38 3.45
CA LYS A 289 -9.60 3.92 2.86
C LYS A 289 -9.31 3.36 1.45
N PRO A 290 -9.24 2.03 1.22
CA PRO A 290 -9.01 1.52 -0.13
C PRO A 290 -10.24 1.67 -1.04
N LEU A 291 -11.46 1.76 -0.50
CA LEU A 291 -12.65 2.11 -1.31
C LEU A 291 -12.56 3.51 -1.89
N LEU A 292 -12.17 4.51 -1.08
CA LEU A 292 -11.95 5.88 -1.54
C LEU A 292 -10.88 5.90 -2.65
N ALA A 293 -9.74 5.22 -2.43
CA ALA A 293 -8.68 5.10 -3.44
C ALA A 293 -9.20 4.50 -4.76
N SER A 294 -9.98 3.43 -4.68
CA SER A 294 -10.57 2.79 -5.86
C SER A 294 -11.61 3.70 -6.56
N MET A 295 -12.49 4.35 -5.79
CA MET A 295 -13.48 5.27 -6.35
C MET A 295 -12.84 6.49 -7.03
N ILE A 296 -11.77 7.05 -6.46
CA ILE A 296 -11.06 8.20 -7.05
C ILE A 296 -10.31 7.77 -8.31
N SER A 297 -9.65 6.61 -8.28
CA SER A 297 -8.85 6.08 -9.40
C SER A 297 -9.65 5.36 -10.49
N GLY A 298 -10.93 5.05 -10.24
CA GLY A 298 -11.71 4.17 -11.11
C GLY A 298 -11.22 2.72 -11.11
N GLY A 299 -10.66 2.26 -10.00
CA GLY A 299 -10.02 0.96 -9.84
C GLY A 299 -10.98 -0.20 -9.56
N GLU A 300 -10.48 -1.19 -8.81
CA GLU A 300 -11.21 -2.43 -8.52
C GLU A 300 -12.46 -2.19 -7.66
N LYS A 301 -13.59 -2.75 -8.10
CA LYS A 301 -14.88 -2.57 -7.42
C LYS A 301 -15.10 -3.51 -6.23
N ASN A 302 -14.35 -4.60 -6.13
CA ASN A 302 -14.45 -5.56 -5.03
C ASN A 302 -13.09 -5.67 -4.35
N ILE A 303 -12.97 -5.17 -3.14
CA ILE A 303 -11.69 -5.01 -2.45
C ILE A 303 -11.66 -5.93 -1.24
N VAL A 304 -10.54 -6.62 -1.04
CA VAL A 304 -10.21 -7.20 0.25
C VAL A 304 -9.28 -6.20 0.94
N ALA A 305 -9.69 -5.68 2.10
CA ALA A 305 -8.87 -4.72 2.83
C ALA A 305 -7.54 -5.36 3.27
N PRO A 306 -6.46 -4.57 3.37
CA PRO A 306 -5.19 -5.07 3.90
C PRO A 306 -5.35 -5.70 5.29
N MET A 307 -4.62 -6.76 5.58
CA MET A 307 -4.59 -7.38 6.91
C MET A 307 -3.96 -6.46 7.94
N TYR A 308 -2.91 -5.75 7.57
CA TYR A 308 -2.13 -4.86 8.42
C TYR A 308 -2.27 -3.41 7.97
N VAL A 309 -2.06 -2.49 8.89
CA VAL A 309 -1.87 -1.07 8.57
C VAL A 309 -0.41 -0.89 8.19
N ASP A 310 -0.15 -0.21 7.08
CA ASP A 310 1.22 0.11 6.67
C ASP A 310 1.92 0.98 7.71
N GLY A 311 3.22 0.75 7.91
CA GLY A 311 4.01 1.49 8.88
C GLY A 311 5.20 0.72 9.41
N THR A 312 5.99 1.38 10.26
CA THR A 312 7.12 0.78 10.96
C THR A 312 6.75 0.51 12.41
N TYR A 313 6.90 -0.75 12.82
CA TYR A 313 6.50 -1.25 14.13
C TYR A 313 7.71 -1.75 14.91
N LYS A 314 7.65 -1.57 16.22
CA LYS A 314 8.73 -1.94 17.13
C LYS A 314 8.22 -2.82 18.25
N ALA A 315 8.99 -3.84 18.61
CA ALA A 315 8.76 -4.61 19.83
C ALA A 315 10.06 -4.88 20.56
N GLN A 316 9.98 -5.05 21.88
CA GLN A 316 11.09 -5.49 22.71
C GLN A 316 10.62 -6.50 23.75
N MET A 317 11.52 -7.38 24.17
CA MET A 317 11.27 -8.22 25.35
C MET A 317 11.15 -7.33 26.59
N LYS A 318 10.22 -7.67 27.48
CA LYS A 318 9.97 -6.89 28.70
C LYS A 318 11.14 -6.95 29.69
N GLU A 319 11.71 -8.14 29.84
CA GLU A 319 12.78 -8.42 30.79
C GLU A 319 14.08 -8.77 30.06
N PHE A 320 15.22 -8.47 30.69
CA PHE A 320 16.50 -9.02 30.26
C PHE A 320 16.54 -10.53 30.50
N ASP A 321 17.16 -11.27 29.58
CA ASP A 321 17.40 -12.70 29.73
C ASP A 321 18.39 -13.01 30.88
N GLU A 322 18.59 -14.29 31.17
CA GLU A 322 19.51 -14.74 32.24
C GLU A 322 20.98 -14.33 32.00
N TYR A 323 21.31 -13.87 30.79
CA TYR A 323 22.63 -13.40 30.38
C TYR A 323 22.72 -11.87 30.30
N GLY A 324 21.65 -11.15 30.65
CA GLY A 324 21.61 -9.69 30.64
C GLY A 324 21.36 -9.07 29.26
N TRP A 325 20.68 -9.77 28.35
CA TRP A 325 20.31 -9.25 27.02
C TRP A 325 18.80 -9.08 26.88
N LYS A 326 18.37 -7.99 26.24
CA LYS A 326 16.96 -7.70 25.95
C LYS A 326 16.74 -7.55 24.45
N ASP A 327 16.16 -8.56 23.81
CA ASP A 327 15.93 -8.55 22.36
C ASP A 327 14.91 -7.46 21.96
N TYR A 328 15.14 -6.81 20.82
CA TYR A 328 14.21 -5.91 20.15
C TYR A 328 14.15 -6.21 18.65
N ILE A 329 13.03 -5.86 18.02
CA ILE A 329 12.81 -5.98 16.59
C ILE A 329 12.15 -4.72 16.05
N VAL A 330 12.54 -4.33 14.85
CA VAL A 330 11.91 -3.28 14.05
C VAL A 330 11.52 -3.90 12.72
N LEU A 331 10.24 -3.79 12.35
CA LEU A 331 9.75 -4.25 11.06
C LEU A 331 8.95 -3.17 10.37
N ASN A 332 8.99 -3.17 9.04
CA ASN A 332 8.17 -2.33 8.18
C ASN A 332 7.11 -3.20 7.52
N ILE A 333 5.90 -2.65 7.40
CA ILE A 333 4.80 -3.23 6.65
C ILE A 333 4.40 -2.26 5.55
N LYS A 334 4.35 -2.76 4.31
CA LYS A 334 3.81 -2.04 3.16
C LYS A 334 2.98 -3.01 2.33
N ASN A 335 1.71 -2.70 2.05
CA ASN A 335 0.81 -3.56 1.27
C ASN A 335 0.77 -5.01 1.79
N ASP A 336 0.61 -5.18 3.11
CA ASP A 336 0.69 -6.46 3.84
C ASP A 336 2.03 -7.21 3.76
N GLN A 337 3.03 -6.67 3.05
CA GLN A 337 4.36 -7.24 2.98
C GLN A 337 5.17 -6.81 4.21
N VAL A 338 5.66 -7.80 4.96
CA VAL A 338 6.44 -7.60 6.18
C VAL A 338 7.92 -7.72 5.88
N THR A 339 8.71 -6.68 6.20
CA THR A 339 10.17 -6.66 6.09
C THR A 339 10.78 -6.36 7.44
N ILE A 340 11.82 -7.11 7.85
CA ILE A 340 12.54 -6.81 9.10
C ILE A 340 13.64 -5.80 8.81
N GLU A 341 13.57 -4.64 9.45
CA GLU A 341 14.60 -3.60 9.35
C GLU A 341 15.75 -3.88 10.31
N GLU A 342 15.43 -4.33 11.53
CA GLU A 342 16.42 -4.55 12.58
C GLU A 342 16.01 -5.67 13.54
N TYR A 343 16.96 -6.50 13.96
CA TYR A 343 16.79 -7.49 15.03
C TYR A 343 18.09 -7.67 15.82
N ASP A 344 18.10 -7.21 17.07
CA ASP A 344 19.26 -7.26 17.96
C ASP A 344 18.83 -7.28 19.44
N ALA A 345 19.76 -7.11 20.37
CA ALA A 345 19.46 -7.01 21.79
C ALA A 345 20.33 -5.98 22.52
N PHE A 346 19.70 -5.25 23.44
CA PHE A 346 20.37 -4.31 24.34
C PHE A 346 21.04 -5.05 25.51
N SER A 347 22.22 -4.60 25.92
CA SER A 347 22.93 -5.10 27.10
C SER A 347 22.46 -4.42 28.39
N GLN A 348 22.20 -5.22 29.43
CA GLN A 348 21.89 -4.72 30.77
C GLN A 348 23.06 -3.94 31.40
N ALA A 349 24.30 -4.30 31.04
CA ALA A 349 25.49 -3.65 31.57
C ALA A 349 25.75 -2.28 30.92
N ASP A 350 25.25 -2.06 29.70
CA ASP A 350 25.42 -0.85 28.91
C ASP A 350 24.41 -0.87 27.75
N GLU A 351 23.30 -0.15 27.89
CA GLU A 351 22.21 -0.14 26.91
C GLU A 351 22.61 0.48 25.55
N THR A 352 23.78 1.12 25.47
CA THR A 352 24.33 1.61 24.19
C THR A 352 25.05 0.51 23.39
N LYS A 353 25.25 -0.67 23.99
CA LYS A 353 25.88 -1.81 23.34
C LYS A 353 24.84 -2.82 22.87
N LEU A 354 25.02 -3.26 21.64
CA LEU A 354 24.23 -4.28 20.99
C LEU A 354 24.92 -5.64 21.05
N LYS A 355 24.11 -6.70 21.19
CA LYS A 355 24.58 -8.09 21.26
C LYS A 355 25.33 -8.51 20.00
N SER A 356 24.91 -8.02 18.83
CA SER A 356 25.61 -8.24 17.56
C SER A 356 27.04 -7.66 17.53
N GLN A 357 27.32 -6.65 18.35
CA GLN A 357 28.60 -5.93 18.39
C GLN A 357 29.55 -6.46 19.48
N ASP A 358 29.09 -7.39 20.33
CA ASP A 358 29.90 -7.98 21.39
C ASP A 358 30.88 -9.04 20.84
N SER A 359 32.13 -8.62 20.66
CA SER A 359 33.19 -9.49 20.12
C SER A 359 33.57 -10.67 21.04
N GLU A 360 33.42 -10.53 22.36
CA GLU A 360 33.73 -11.59 23.31
C GLU A 360 32.65 -12.67 23.27
N LEU A 361 31.38 -12.23 23.29
CA LEU A 361 30.23 -13.11 23.11
C LEU A 361 30.29 -13.83 21.76
N ALA A 362 30.54 -13.09 20.67
CA ALA A 362 30.68 -13.66 19.33
C ALA A 362 31.71 -14.79 19.26
N SER A 363 32.89 -14.57 19.86
CA SER A 363 33.94 -15.59 19.93
C SER A 363 33.49 -16.83 20.71
N SER A 364 32.84 -16.61 21.87
CA SER A 364 32.37 -17.69 22.74
C SER A 364 31.22 -18.51 22.13
N MET A 365 30.30 -17.86 21.42
CA MET A 365 29.18 -18.51 20.73
C MET A 365 29.69 -19.34 19.57
N LYS A 366 30.61 -18.78 18.77
CA LYS A 366 31.13 -19.48 17.59
C LYS A 366 31.83 -20.78 17.93
N GLU A 367 32.53 -20.82 19.07
CA GLU A 367 33.15 -22.04 19.58
C GLU A 367 32.12 -23.09 20.00
N LYS A 368 31.01 -22.68 20.65
CA LYS A 368 30.03 -23.59 21.25
C LYS A 368 28.92 -24.05 20.30
N SER A 369 28.43 -23.14 19.47
CA SER A 369 27.23 -23.34 18.64
C SER A 369 27.49 -23.25 17.14
N GLY A 370 28.69 -22.83 16.73
CA GLY A 370 29.08 -22.69 15.33
C GLY A 370 28.55 -21.42 14.65
N THR A 371 27.92 -20.52 15.40
CA THR A 371 27.41 -19.22 14.93
C THR A 371 27.78 -18.11 15.91
N ASP A 372 27.59 -16.86 15.52
CA ASP A 372 27.75 -15.67 16.37
C ASP A 372 26.46 -14.82 16.32
N PRO A 373 26.25 -13.87 17.26
CA PRO A 373 25.00 -13.10 17.32
C PRO A 373 24.64 -12.40 16.01
N ALA A 374 25.58 -11.70 15.37
CA ALA A 374 25.34 -10.97 14.13
C ALA A 374 24.97 -11.91 12.97
N ALA A 375 25.70 -13.03 12.81
CA ALA A 375 25.39 -14.03 11.79
C ALA A 375 24.03 -14.71 12.04
N ALA A 376 23.68 -14.98 13.30
CA ALA A 376 22.41 -15.56 13.68
C ALA A 376 21.23 -14.62 13.37
N SER A 377 21.30 -13.34 13.77
CA SER A 377 20.26 -12.35 13.46
C SER A 377 20.06 -12.20 11.95
N LYS A 378 21.15 -12.07 11.18
CA LYS A 378 21.05 -11.99 9.71
C LYS A 378 20.39 -13.24 9.12
N GLN A 379 20.78 -14.43 9.57
CA GLN A 379 20.22 -15.67 9.05
C GLN A 379 18.73 -15.83 9.41
N LEU A 380 18.28 -15.31 10.56
CA LEU A 380 16.86 -15.28 10.93
C LEU A 380 16.06 -14.40 9.97
N ILE A 381 16.55 -13.20 9.66
CA ILE A 381 15.92 -12.30 8.67
C ILE A 381 15.88 -12.98 7.29
N ASP A 382 17.01 -13.53 6.82
CA ASP A 382 17.06 -14.25 5.53
C ASP A 382 16.09 -15.45 5.48
N ASN A 383 15.88 -16.15 6.61
CA ASN A 383 14.96 -17.28 6.70
C ASN A 383 13.49 -16.82 6.73
N PHE A 384 13.21 -15.69 7.37
CA PHE A 384 11.89 -15.06 7.39
C PHE A 384 11.48 -14.57 6.00
N GLU A 385 12.38 -13.90 5.28
CA GLU A 385 12.16 -13.47 3.90
C GLU A 385 11.91 -14.66 2.96
N LYS A 386 12.69 -15.75 3.11
CA LYS A 386 12.47 -17.00 2.33
C LYS A 386 11.14 -17.67 2.64
N ALA A 387 10.60 -17.46 3.84
CA ALA A 387 9.29 -17.94 4.23
C ALA A 387 8.15 -17.02 3.76
N GLY A 388 8.46 -15.97 2.99
CA GLY A 388 7.46 -15.02 2.50
C GLY A 388 6.90 -14.12 3.60
N GLY A 389 7.66 -13.87 4.67
CA GLY A 389 7.23 -13.02 5.78
C GLY A 389 6.34 -13.71 6.81
N ASP A 390 6.27 -15.05 6.80
CA ASP A 390 5.52 -15.81 7.79
C ASP A 390 6.45 -16.37 8.89
N PRO A 391 6.31 -15.92 10.16
CA PRO A 391 7.16 -16.39 11.25
C PRO A 391 6.92 -17.87 11.60
N TYR A 392 5.78 -18.47 11.25
CA TYR A 392 5.47 -19.86 11.60
C TYR A 392 6.10 -20.88 10.65
N THR A 393 6.41 -20.47 9.41
CA THR A 393 6.97 -21.36 8.38
C THR A 393 8.46 -21.15 8.14
N MET A 394 9.08 -20.13 8.73
CA MET A 394 10.53 -19.92 8.64
C MET A 394 11.35 -21.03 9.30
N ASP A 395 12.51 -21.32 8.73
CA ASP A 395 13.49 -22.24 9.32
C ASP A 395 14.17 -21.63 10.55
N SER A 396 14.42 -22.44 11.58
CA SER A 396 15.27 -22.05 12.71
C SER A 396 16.75 -22.02 12.32
N VAL A 397 17.53 -21.20 13.01
CA VAL A 397 18.99 -21.16 12.84
C VAL A 397 19.66 -22.17 13.77
N ALA A 398 20.43 -23.09 13.20
CA ALA A 398 21.19 -24.08 13.96
C ALA A 398 22.16 -23.38 14.94
N GLY A 399 22.12 -23.79 16.22
CA GLY A 399 22.93 -23.15 17.26
C GLY A 399 22.32 -21.86 17.85
N ALA A 400 21.18 -21.40 17.35
CA ALA A 400 20.47 -20.21 17.83
C ALA A 400 18.96 -20.49 18.02
N THR A 401 18.62 -21.64 18.62
CA THR A 401 17.21 -22.07 18.81
C THR A 401 16.39 -21.09 19.65
N VAL A 402 16.95 -20.57 20.75
CA VAL A 402 16.25 -19.60 21.62
C VAL A 402 15.95 -18.32 20.85
N SER A 403 16.95 -17.73 20.20
CA SER A 403 16.77 -16.54 19.34
C SER A 403 15.78 -16.80 18.20
N SER A 404 15.77 -18.01 17.62
CA SER A 404 14.79 -18.37 16.58
C SER A 404 13.35 -18.36 17.11
N ASN A 405 13.13 -18.78 18.37
CA ASN A 405 11.80 -18.77 18.97
C ASN A 405 11.39 -17.36 19.42
N THR A 406 12.33 -16.60 19.98
CA THR A 406 12.11 -15.19 20.36
C THR A 406 11.74 -14.35 19.13
N PHE A 407 12.50 -14.45 18.04
CA PHE A 407 12.20 -13.76 16.79
C PHE A 407 10.78 -14.02 16.30
N ARG A 408 10.36 -15.29 16.25
CA ARG A 408 9.00 -15.67 15.83
C ARG A 408 7.93 -15.08 16.73
N LEU A 409 8.13 -15.15 18.04
CA LEU A 409 7.20 -14.57 19.01
C LEU A 409 7.05 -13.06 18.76
N MET A 410 8.17 -12.35 18.59
CA MET A 410 8.15 -10.90 18.44
C MET A 410 7.43 -10.45 17.17
N VAL A 411 7.76 -11.07 16.03
CA VAL A 411 7.04 -10.80 14.78
C VAL A 411 5.57 -11.17 14.91
N ALA A 412 5.24 -12.36 15.42
CA ALA A 412 3.85 -12.80 15.55
C ALA A 412 3.00 -11.89 16.46
N GLN A 413 3.58 -11.36 17.54
CA GLN A 413 2.88 -10.44 18.44
C GLN A 413 2.61 -9.08 17.77
N ILE A 414 3.58 -8.52 17.05
CA ILE A 414 3.37 -7.30 16.25
C ILE A 414 2.23 -7.53 15.24
N LEU A 415 2.32 -8.59 14.45
CA LEU A 415 1.31 -8.91 13.43
C LEU A 415 -0.07 -9.20 14.01
N ALA A 416 -0.17 -9.72 15.24
CA ALA A 416 -1.45 -9.98 15.88
C ALA A 416 -2.03 -8.76 16.64
N THR A 417 -1.26 -7.69 16.82
CA THR A 417 -1.65 -6.54 17.65
C THR A 417 -1.39 -5.21 16.96
N SER A 418 -0.23 -4.59 17.20
CA SER A 418 0.09 -3.22 16.76
C SER A 418 -0.06 -3.03 15.26
N ALA A 419 0.31 -4.02 14.44
CA ALA A 419 0.16 -3.97 12.99
C ALA A 419 -1.30 -3.98 12.52
N VAL A 420 -2.19 -4.69 13.21
CA VAL A 420 -3.63 -4.69 12.89
C VAL A 420 -4.27 -3.36 13.30
N GLU A 421 -3.81 -2.79 14.41
CA GLU A 421 -4.35 -1.57 15.00
C GLU A 421 -3.74 -0.27 14.44
N GLY A 422 -2.59 -0.36 13.77
CA GLY A 422 -1.83 0.82 13.32
C GLY A 422 -1.08 1.54 14.44
N ASP A 423 -0.70 0.84 15.53
CA ASP A 423 0.06 1.44 16.63
C ASP A 423 1.57 1.46 16.31
N THR A 424 1.99 2.46 15.55
CA THR A 424 3.40 2.68 15.16
C THR A 424 4.21 3.45 16.20
N GLU A 425 3.54 4.17 17.10
CA GLU A 425 4.18 5.05 18.08
C GLU A 425 4.73 4.30 19.28
N ASN A 426 3.99 3.29 19.76
CA ASN A 426 4.39 2.54 20.94
C ASN A 426 5.26 1.35 20.59
N THR A 427 6.34 1.17 21.36
CA THR A 427 7.10 -0.09 21.32
C THR A 427 6.34 -1.15 22.11
N LEU A 428 5.95 -2.23 21.44
CA LEU A 428 5.26 -3.35 22.06
C LEU A 428 6.18 -4.09 23.04
N GLU A 429 5.79 -4.18 24.31
CA GLU A 429 6.50 -4.98 25.30
C GLU A 429 6.00 -6.43 25.30
N ILE A 430 6.94 -7.37 25.12
CA ILE A 430 6.63 -8.79 24.98
C ILE A 430 7.12 -9.56 26.21
N GLU A 431 6.17 -10.25 26.85
CA GLU A 431 6.47 -11.16 27.95
C GLU A 431 7.22 -12.40 27.43
N PRO A 432 8.27 -12.87 28.12
CA PRO A 432 8.92 -14.12 27.75
C PRO A 432 7.97 -15.30 27.89
N PHE A 433 8.12 -16.32 27.04
CA PHE A 433 7.42 -17.59 27.23
C PHE A 433 7.70 -18.14 28.64
N PRO A 434 6.67 -18.55 29.40
CA PRO A 434 6.89 -19.22 30.67
C PRO A 434 7.74 -20.48 30.44
N ALA A 435 8.81 -20.65 31.20
CA ALA A 435 9.71 -21.80 31.08
C ALA A 435 9.04 -23.16 31.42
N GLU A 436 7.75 -23.19 31.77
CA GLU A 436 7.01 -24.36 32.29
C GLU A 436 5.90 -24.91 31.37
N LEU A 437 5.92 -24.64 30.06
CA LEU A 437 4.99 -25.25 29.10
C LEU A 437 5.58 -26.47 28.37
#